data_AF-A0A414AJQ5-F1
#
_entry.id   AF-A0A414AJQ5-F1
#
_cell.length_a   1.000
_cell.length_b   1.000
_cell.length_c   1.000
_cell.angle_alpha   90.00
_cell.angle_beta   90.00
_cell.angle_gamma   90.00
#
_symmetry.space_group_name_H-M   'P 1'
#
loop_
_entity.id
_entity.type
_entity.pdbx_description
1 polymer ?
#
loop_
_entity_poly.entity_id
_entity_poly.type
_entity_poly.pdbx_seq_one_letter_code
_entity_poly.pdbx_strand_id
1 'polypeptide(L)'
;MRTEVYTCDICKQSKSRYDLAKITINSEGIRMKGVGRYGITIDVCPDCLKKKGFVVECKKEEEEQASMQNKQTLEDRLYDFLSDMGVVFEE
;
A
#
# COMPACT_ATOMS: atom_id res chain seq x y z
N MET A 1 -8.23 28.35 3.48
CA MET A 1 -7.98 27.34 2.43
C MET A 1 -7.04 26.31 3.01
N ARG A 2 -7.48 25.04 3.17
CA ARG A 2 -6.66 23.98 3.76
C ARG A 2 -6.02 23.22 2.60
N THR A 3 -4.71 23.34 2.43
CA THR A 3 -3.98 22.58 1.41
C THR A 3 -3.70 21.19 2.00
N GLU A 4 -4.49 20.19 1.59
CA GLU A 4 -4.21 18.81 1.93
C GLU A 4 -3.17 18.27 0.94
N VAL A 5 -2.00 17.91 1.46
CA VAL A 5 -0.91 17.30 0.67
C VAL A 5 -1.01 15.80 0.85
N TYR A 6 -1.23 15.09 -0.26
CA TYR A 6 -1.23 13.63 -0.30
C TYR A 6 0.16 13.18 -0.73
N THR A 7 0.79 12.30 0.04
CA THR A 7 2.19 11.89 -0.20
C THR A 7 2.23 10.39 -0.40
N CYS A 8 3.00 9.93 -1.39
CA CYS A 8 3.28 8.50 -1.53
C CYS A 8 4.29 8.07 -0.47
N ASP A 9 3.96 7.06 0.32
CA ASP A 9 4.82 6.56 1.40
C ASP A 9 6.09 5.86 0.90
N ILE A 10 6.14 5.44 -0.37
CA ILE A 10 7.34 4.85 -0.97
C ILE A 10 8.28 5.93 -1.52
N CYS A 11 7.82 6.72 -2.50
CA CYS A 11 8.70 7.68 -3.17
C CYS A 11 8.75 9.06 -2.48
N LYS A 12 7.96 9.28 -1.44
CA LYS A 12 7.84 10.53 -0.66
C LYS A 12 7.47 11.77 -1.48
N GLN A 13 6.99 11.58 -2.72
CA GLN A 13 6.52 12.65 -3.59
C GLN A 13 5.06 13.00 -3.27
N SER A 14 4.73 14.29 -3.38
CA SER A 14 3.35 14.76 -3.37
C SER A 14 2.58 14.25 -4.60
N LYS A 15 1.35 13.79 -4.38
CA LYS A 15 0.43 13.22 -5.37
C LYS A 15 -0.96 13.83 -5.20
N SER A 16 -1.87 13.53 -6.13
CA SER A 16 -3.29 13.83 -5.96
C SER A 16 -3.92 12.86 -4.97
N ARG A 17 -5.00 13.29 -4.31
CA ARG A 17 -5.84 12.41 -3.46
C ARG A 17 -6.28 11.14 -4.19
N TYR A 18 -6.59 11.26 -5.47
CA TYR A 18 -7.14 10.18 -6.29
C TYR A 18 -6.07 9.26 -6.89
N ASP A 19 -4.79 9.61 -6.71
CA ASP A 19 -3.64 8.89 -7.29
C ASP A 19 -2.90 8.04 -6.26
N LEU A 20 -3.53 7.73 -5.12
CA LEU A 20 -2.94 6.89 -4.07
C LEU A 20 -3.85 5.71 -3.76
N ALA A 21 -3.32 4.50 -3.96
CA ALA A 21 -3.92 3.28 -3.43
C ALA A 21 -3.63 3.20 -1.92
N LYS A 22 -4.62 2.74 -1.14
CA LYS A 22 -4.47 2.55 0.31
C LYS A 22 -4.34 1.07 0.63
N ILE A 23 -3.24 0.69 1.24
CA ILE A 23 -3.04 -0.66 1.81
C ILE A 23 -3.19 -0.55 3.33
N THR A 24 -4.11 -1.30 3.91
CA THR A 24 -4.32 -1.32 5.36
C THR A 24 -3.91 -2.67 5.94
N ILE A 25 -2.93 -2.66 6.85
CA ILE A 25 -2.44 -3.84 7.54
C ILE A 25 -3.05 -3.86 8.94
N ASN A 26 -4.06 -4.69 9.13
CA ASN A 26 -4.72 -4.84 10.42
C ASN A 26 -3.99 -5.87 11.27
N SER A 27 -3.71 -5.52 12.52
CA SER A 27 -3.25 -6.47 13.54
C SER A 27 -4.46 -7.12 14.22
N GLU A 28 -5.14 -8.04 13.54
CA GLU A 28 -6.16 -8.84 14.22
C GLU A 28 -5.52 -9.68 15.34
N GLY A 29 -6.14 -9.71 16.52
CA GLY A 29 -5.65 -10.43 17.69
C GLY A 29 -4.74 -9.63 18.64
N ILE A 30 -4.16 -8.51 18.21
CA ILE A 30 -3.35 -7.64 19.08
C ILE A 30 -4.27 -6.58 19.73
N ARG A 31 -4.67 -6.82 20.99
CA ARG A 31 -5.47 -5.87 21.79
C ARG A 31 -4.60 -5.22 22.85
N MET A 32 -4.07 -4.04 22.56
CA MET A 32 -3.27 -3.25 23.51
C MET A 32 -3.95 -1.91 23.82
N LYS A 33 -4.00 -1.54 25.10
CA LYS A 33 -4.59 -0.27 25.55
C LYS A 33 -3.74 0.90 25.05
N GLY A 34 -4.34 1.82 24.28
CA GLY A 34 -3.65 3.01 23.74
C GLY A 34 -3.03 2.82 22.35
N VAL A 35 -3.03 1.60 21.80
CA VAL A 35 -2.71 1.36 20.40
C VAL A 35 -4.00 1.60 19.60
N GLY A 36 -3.93 2.51 18.62
CA GLY A 36 -5.06 2.88 17.79
C GLY A 36 -5.75 1.64 17.21
N ARG A 37 -7.08 1.67 17.14
CA ARG A 37 -7.93 0.57 16.64
C ARG A 37 -7.75 0.29 15.14
N TYR A 38 -6.78 0.94 14.51
CA TYR A 38 -6.62 1.08 13.08
C TYR A 38 -5.23 0.58 12.73
N GLY A 39 -5.17 -0.36 11.79
CA GLY A 39 -3.93 -0.89 11.27
C GLY A 39 -2.98 0.16 10.70
N ILE A 40 -1.80 -0.29 10.27
CA ILE A 40 -0.87 0.55 9.51
C ILE A 40 -1.51 0.82 8.15
N THR A 41 -1.73 2.09 7.81
CA THR A 41 -2.21 2.49 6.48
C THR A 41 -1.02 2.99 5.66
N ILE A 42 -0.91 2.51 4.43
CA ILE A 42 0.16 2.84 3.49
C ILE A 42 -0.49 3.43 2.24
N ASP A 43 -0.11 4.65 1.88
CA ASP A 43 -0.57 5.34 0.68
C ASP A 43 0.49 5.21 -0.44
N VAL A 44 0.14 4.56 -1.56
CA VAL A 44 1.10 4.23 -2.63
C VAL A 44 0.61 4.70 -3.99
N CYS A 45 1.48 5.37 -4.74
CA CYS A 45 1.14 5.85 -6.09
C CYS A 45 1.25 4.74 -7.16
N PRO A 46 0.50 4.87 -8.29
CA PRO A 46 0.56 3.96 -9.43
C PRO A 46 1.96 3.59 -9.90
N ASP A 47 2.87 4.57 -10.00
CA ASP A 47 4.23 4.32 -10.47
C ASP A 47 5.02 3.38 -9.55
N CYS A 48 4.83 3.50 -8.23
CA CYS A 48 5.49 2.64 -7.26
C CYS A 48 4.88 1.23 -7.27
N LEU A 49 3.57 1.12 -7.44
CA LEU A 49 2.87 -0.15 -7.62
C LEU A 49 3.36 -0.87 -8.88
N LYS A 50 3.41 -0.19 -10.03
CA LYS A 50 3.92 -0.75 -11.30
C LYS A 50 5.37 -1.23 -11.15
N LYS A 51 6.24 -0.46 -10.48
CA LYS A 51 7.64 -0.86 -10.19
C LYS A 51 7.73 -2.12 -9.31
N LYS A 52 6.75 -2.35 -8.43
CA LYS A 52 6.65 -3.55 -7.59
C LYS A 52 5.93 -4.72 -8.27
N GLY A 53 5.50 -4.56 -9.52
CA GLY A 53 4.88 -5.63 -10.32
C GLY A 53 3.36 -5.68 -10.31
N PHE A 54 2.69 -4.68 -9.71
CA PHE A 54 1.24 -4.60 -9.70
C PHE A 54 0.70 -4.12 -11.05
N VAL A 55 -0.44 -4.69 -11.42
CA VAL A 55 -1.25 -4.24 -12.55
C VAL A 55 -2.19 -3.14 -12.07
N VAL A 56 -1.92 -1.89 -12.48
CA VAL A 56 -2.71 -0.70 -12.08
C VAL A 56 -3.72 -0.28 -13.16
N GLU A 57 -3.40 -0.57 -14.42
CA GLU A 57 -4.25 -0.29 -15.58
C GLU A 57 -4.49 -1.61 -16.30
N CYS A 58 -5.75 -2.07 -16.33
CA CYS A 58 -6.15 -3.27 -17.07
C CYS A 58 -7.47 -3.01 -17.80
N LYS A 59 -7.73 -3.81 -18.84
CA LYS A 59 -9.03 -3.81 -19.51
C LYS A 59 -10.04 -4.58 -18.64
N LYS A 60 -11.32 -4.26 -18.77
CA LYS A 60 -12.41 -4.94 -18.05
C LYS A 60 -12.37 -6.47 -18.19
N GLU A 61 -12.02 -6.95 -19.38
CA GLU A 61 -11.93 -8.39 -19.70
C GLU A 61 -10.81 -9.10 -18.93
N GLU A 62 -9.82 -8.36 -18.41
CA GLU A 62 -8.63 -8.86 -17.73
C GLU A 62 -8.68 -8.58 -16.21
N GLU A 63 -9.73 -7.96 -15.69
CA GLU A 63 -9.83 -7.51 -14.29
C GLU A 63 -9.67 -8.67 -13.28
N GLU A 64 -10.26 -9.83 -13.57
CA GLU A 64 -10.17 -10.99 -12.69
C GLU A 64 -8.73 -11.54 -12.62
N GLN A 65 -8.05 -11.61 -13.77
CA GLN A 65 -6.67 -12.05 -13.86
C GLN A 65 -5.72 -11.05 -13.18
N ALA A 66 -5.91 -9.75 -13.42
CA ALA A 66 -5.16 -8.68 -12.75
C ALA A 66 -5.37 -8.72 -11.23
N SER A 67 -6.58 -8.99 -10.77
CA SER A 67 -6.90 -9.15 -9.34
C SER A 67 -6.15 -10.33 -8.71
N MET A 68 -6.13 -11.49 -9.37
CA MET A 68 -5.37 -12.65 -8.90
C MET A 68 -3.86 -12.38 -8.83
N GLN A 69 -3.30 -11.78 -9.88
CA GLN A 69 -1.89 -11.40 -9.91
C GLN A 69 -1.54 -10.40 -8.81
N ASN A 70 -2.38 -9.37 -8.61
CA ASN A 70 -2.15 -8.36 -7.59
C ASN A 70 -2.22 -8.92 -6.17
N LYS A 71 -3.11 -9.89 -5.91
CA LYS A 71 -3.16 -10.61 -4.62
C LYS A 71 -1.87 -11.36 -4.35
N GLN A 72 -1.42 -12.16 -5.32
CA GLN A 72 -0.16 -12.89 -5.20
C GLN A 72 1.03 -11.94 -5.03
N THR A 73 1.08 -10.87 -5.83
CA THR A 73 2.14 -9.85 -5.73
C THR A 73 2.15 -9.19 -4.35
N LEU A 74 0.98 -8.93 -3.76
CA LEU A 74 0.89 -8.36 -2.42
C LEU A 74 1.44 -9.31 -1.36
N GLU A 75 1.11 -10.60 -1.42
CA GLU A 75 1.62 -11.63 -0.52
C GLU A 75 3.15 -11.75 -0.63
N ASP A 76 3.67 -11.82 -1.86
CA ASP A 76 5.11 -11.97 -2.11
C ASP A 76 5.93 -10.72 -1.74
N ARG A 77 5.33 -9.53 -1.88
CA ARG A 77 6.05 -8.24 -1.75
C ARG A 77 5.73 -7.48 -0.46
N LEU A 78 4.90 -8.03 0.44
CA LEU A 78 4.50 -7.31 1.66
C LEU A 78 5.72 -6.87 2.49
N TYR A 79 6.71 -7.74 2.65
CA TYR A 79 7.96 -7.41 3.36
C TYR A 79 8.73 -6.28 2.68
N ASP A 80 8.74 -6.22 1.35
CA ASP A 80 9.39 -5.14 0.60
C ASP A 80 8.67 -3.80 0.83
N PHE A 81 7.33 -3.80 0.96
CA PHE A 81 6.58 -2.59 1.32
C PHE A 81 6.91 -2.11 2.73
N LEU A 82 6.93 -3.03 3.69
CA LEU A 82 7.25 -2.71 5.08
C LEU A 82 8.69 -2.19 5.20
N SER A 83 9.63 -2.80 4.48
CA SER A 83 11.04 -2.38 4.44
C SER A 83 11.21 -0.99 3.81
N ASP A 84 10.52 -0.70 2.70
CA ASP A 84 10.56 0.64 2.07
C ASP A 84 10.02 1.75 3.00
N MET A 85 9.15 1.40 3.94
CA MET A 85 8.67 2.31 4.98
C MET A 85 9.64 2.46 6.16
N GLY A 86 10.76 1.73 6.16
CA GLY A 86 11.74 1.72 7.24
C GLY A 86 11.38 0.82 8.41
N VAL A 87 10.46 -0.15 8.22
CA VAL A 87 10.21 -1.20 9.22
C VAL A 87 11.41 -2.15 9.21
N VAL A 88 11.99 -2.36 10.39
CA VAL A 88 13.09 -3.32 10.61
C VAL A 88 12.51 -4.54 11.32
N PHE A 89 12.81 -5.73 10.79
CA PHE A 89 12.48 -7.01 11.42
C PHE A 89 13.73 -7.49 12.18
N GLU A 90 13.61 -7.66 13.49
CA GLU A 90 14.67 -8.28 14.31
C GLU A 90 14.44 -9.80 14.36
N GLU A 91 15.53 -10.58 14.27
CA GLU A 91 15.55 -12.05 14.39
C GLU A 91 15.51 -12.53 15.85
#